data_AF-A0AAU8VGC5-F1
#
_entry.id   AF-A0AAU8VGC5-F1
#
_cell.length_a   1.000
_cell.length_b   1.000
_cell.length_c   1.000
_cell.angle_alpha   90.00
_cell.angle_beta   90.00
_cell.angle_gamma   90.00
#
_symmetry.space_group_name_H-M   'P 1'
#
loop_
_entity.id
_entity.type
_entity.pdbx_description
1 polymer ?
#
loop_
_entity_poly.entity_id
_entity_poly.type
_entity_poly.pdbx_seq_one_letter_code
_entity_poly.pdbx_strand_id
1 'polypeptide(L)'
;MPTYVLPVLKNGQFALFCKESQPIGYISWAYFDEVAQAHYLQSDRHLRDNSDWNCGDYIWFIQWFAPLGHSHQMRSAVRQLFPSTTVRALYHKGSDKGLRILTFKT
;
A
#
# COMPACT_ATOMS: atom_id res chain seq x y z
N MET A 1 -2.29 12.62 15.48
CA MET A 1 -3.57 12.55 14.74
C MET A 1 -3.42 11.50 13.64
N PRO A 2 -4.39 10.60 13.42
CA PRO A 2 -4.28 9.44 12.52
C PRO A 2 -4.48 9.86 11.06
N THR A 3 -3.61 10.74 10.56
CA THR A 3 -3.83 11.48 9.30
C THR A 3 -3.87 10.58 8.06
N TYR A 4 -3.37 9.35 8.16
CA TYR A 4 -3.27 8.40 7.04
C TYR A 4 -4.32 7.27 7.09
N VAL A 5 -5.08 7.14 8.18
CA VAL A 5 -6.02 6.02 8.34
C VAL A 5 -7.38 6.35 7.73
N LEU A 6 -7.86 7.60 7.90
CA LEU A 6 -9.18 7.99 7.40
C LEU A 6 -9.32 7.87 5.87
N PRO A 7 -8.34 8.30 5.05
CA PRO A 7 -8.40 8.11 3.60
C PRO A 7 -8.53 6.64 3.17
N VAL A 8 -7.70 5.79 3.78
CA VAL A 8 -7.72 4.35 3.52
C VAL A 8 -9.10 3.75 3.78
N LEU A 9 -9.67 4.08 4.94
CA LEU A 9 -10.97 3.55 5.35
C LEU A 9 -12.10 4.09 4.46
N LYS A 10 -12.08 5.38 4.12
CA LYS A 10 -13.11 6.01 3.28
C LYS A 10 -13.14 5.45 1.87
N ASN A 11 -11.98 5.12 1.30
CA ASN A 11 -11.90 4.54 -0.04
C ASN A 11 -11.99 3.01 -0.04
N GLY A 12 -11.98 2.35 1.13
CA GLY A 12 -11.98 0.89 1.21
C GLY A 12 -10.70 0.24 0.67
N GLN A 13 -9.59 0.99 0.60
CA GLN A 13 -8.35 0.52 -0.05
C GLN A 13 -7.39 -0.13 0.96
N PHE A 14 -7.90 -1.13 1.69
CA PHE A 14 -7.12 -1.94 2.61
C PHE A 14 -7.65 -3.36 2.71
N ALA A 15 -6.81 -4.25 3.21
CA ALA A 15 -7.23 -5.58 3.67
C ALA A 15 -6.58 -5.88 5.03
N LEU A 16 -7.40 -6.35 5.96
CA LEU A 16 -6.96 -6.91 7.24
C LEU A 16 -6.99 -8.44 7.12
N PHE A 17 -5.85 -9.07 7.30
CA PHE A 17 -5.72 -10.52 7.29
C PHE A 17 -5.88 -11.02 8.72
N CYS A 18 -6.83 -11.92 8.92
CA CYS A 18 -7.09 -12.52 10.22
C CYS A 18 -6.88 -14.04 10.16
N LYS A 19 -6.33 -14.59 11.23
CA LYS A 19 -6.41 -16.01 11.54
C LYS A 19 -7.38 -16.14 12.69
N GLU A 20 -8.53 -16.77 12.44
CA GLU A 20 -9.68 -16.72 13.37
C GLU A 20 -10.02 -15.26 13.69
N SER A 21 -10.04 -14.87 14.97
CA SER A 21 -10.31 -13.51 15.41
C SER A 21 -9.06 -12.65 15.56
N GLN A 22 -7.86 -13.19 15.31
CA GLN A 22 -6.60 -12.47 15.51
C GLN A 22 -6.14 -11.80 14.21
N PRO A 23 -5.92 -10.47 14.17
CA PRO A 23 -5.28 -9.82 13.04
C PRO A 23 -3.82 -10.23 12.95
N ILE A 24 -3.45 -10.83 11.83
CA ILE A 24 -2.10 -11.34 11.55
C ILE A 24 -1.34 -10.46 10.55
N GLY A 25 -2.05 -9.58 9.85
CA GLY A 25 -1.43 -8.64 8.94
C GLY A 25 -2.40 -7.63 8.35
N TYR A 26 -1.85 -6.61 7.72
CA TYR A 26 -2.57 -5.50 7.12
C TYR A 26 -1.84 -5.03 5.88
N ILE A 27 -2.60 -4.69 4.84
CA ILE A 27 -2.11 -3.95 3.68
C ILE A 27 -3.02 -2.77 3.40
N SER A 28 -2.45 -1.70 2.85
CA SER A 28 -3.20 -0.66 2.16
C SER A 28 -2.58 -0.33 0.83
N TRP A 29 -3.41 0.14 -0.10
CA TRP A 29 -2.98 0.53 -1.42
C TRP A 29 -3.61 1.84 -1.85
N ALA A 30 -2.97 2.50 -2.82
CA ALA A 30 -3.52 3.63 -3.53
C ALA A 30 -3.56 3.31 -5.03
N TYR A 31 -4.48 3.96 -5.73
CA TYR A 31 -4.53 4.03 -7.18
C TYR A 31 -4.14 5.45 -7.58
N PHE A 32 -2.89 5.62 -8.01
CA PHE A 32 -2.35 6.92 -8.39
C PHE A 32 -2.45 7.17 -9.89
N ASP A 33 -2.58 8.44 -10.26
CA ASP A 33 -2.20 8.92 -11.58
C ASP A 33 -0.68 9.25 -11.65
N GLU A 34 -0.23 9.91 -12.71
CA GLU A 34 1.19 10.30 -12.85
C GLU A 34 1.61 11.39 -11.87
N VAL A 35 0.71 12.35 -11.59
CA VAL A 35 0.98 13.49 -10.71
C VAL A 35 1.11 13.03 -9.26
N ALA A 36 0.18 12.19 -8.81
CA ALA A 36 0.16 11.63 -7.47
C ALA A 36 1.38 10.75 -7.19
N GLN A 37 1.86 10.00 -8.19
CA GLN A 37 3.11 9.27 -8.08
C GLN A 37 4.30 10.19 -7.85
N ALA A 38 4.44 11.24 -8.68
CA ALA A 38 5.55 12.18 -8.57
C ALA A 38 5.55 12.86 -7.19
N HIS A 39 4.38 13.26 -6.69
CA HIS A 39 4.25 13.85 -5.36
C HIS A 39 4.56 12.85 -4.24
N TYR A 40 4.05 11.62 -4.32
CA TYR A 40 4.31 10.59 -3.31
C TYR A 40 5.79 10.27 -3.17
N LEU A 41 6.54 10.27 -4.28
CA LEU A 41 8.00 10.06 -4.25
C LEU A 41 8.77 11.18 -3.55
N GLN A 42 8.20 12.38 -3.46
CA GLN A 42 8.82 13.53 -2.77
C GLN A 42 8.41 13.58 -1.30
N SER A 43 7.16 13.23 -0.99
CA SER A 43 6.63 13.28 0.37
C SER A 43 5.37 12.40 0.52
N ASP A 44 5.22 11.81 1.70
CA ASP A 44 4.01 11.11 2.13
C ASP A 44 2.82 12.03 2.41
N ARG A 45 2.98 13.37 2.38
CA ARG A 45 1.90 14.33 2.65
C ARG A 45 0.69 14.14 1.73
N HIS A 46 0.90 13.65 0.52
CA HIS A 46 -0.17 13.36 -0.44
C HIS A 46 -1.09 12.21 0.02
N LEU A 47 -0.68 11.42 1.01
CA LEU A 47 -1.52 10.36 1.57
C LEU A 47 -2.55 10.86 2.59
N ARG A 48 -2.68 12.19 2.81
CA ARG A 48 -3.55 12.76 3.84
C ARG A 48 -4.96 13.05 3.36
N ASP A 49 -5.15 13.26 2.06
CA ASP A 49 -6.44 13.61 1.47
C ASP A 49 -7.04 12.41 0.73
N ASN A 50 -8.36 12.21 0.85
CA ASN A 50 -9.00 11.01 0.30
C ASN A 50 -8.94 10.95 -1.24
N SER A 51 -8.97 12.11 -1.89
CA SER A 51 -8.89 12.24 -3.36
C SER A 51 -7.60 11.68 -3.93
N ASP A 52 -6.53 11.73 -3.15
CA ASP A 52 -5.19 11.41 -3.60
C ASP A 52 -4.94 9.90 -3.64
N TRP A 53 -5.77 9.11 -2.95
CA TRP A 53 -5.65 7.66 -2.87
C TRP A 53 -6.29 6.92 -4.06
N ASN A 54 -7.20 7.57 -4.80
CA ASN A 54 -7.97 6.92 -5.86
C ASN A 54 -8.16 7.86 -7.07
N CYS A 55 -7.05 8.22 -7.71
CA CYS A 55 -7.02 9.21 -8.79
C CYS A 55 -6.52 8.67 -10.14
N GLY A 56 -6.13 7.40 -10.25
CA GLY A 56 -5.66 6.83 -11.51
C GLY A 56 -5.63 5.29 -11.54
N ASP A 57 -4.75 4.71 -12.34
CA ASP A 57 -4.67 3.26 -12.55
C ASP A 57 -3.40 2.61 -11.96
N TYR A 58 -2.45 3.40 -11.50
CA TYR A 58 -1.19 2.88 -10.99
C TYR A 58 -1.33 2.42 -9.54
N ILE A 59 -1.24 1.11 -9.32
CA ILE A 59 -1.39 0.53 -7.98
C ILE A 59 -0.09 0.67 -7.19
N TRP A 60 -0.20 1.27 -6.00
CA TRP A 60 0.88 1.39 -5.03
C TRP A 60 0.50 0.76 -3.70
N PHE A 61 1.31 -0.19 -3.22
CA PHE A 61 1.26 -0.61 -1.82
C PHE A 61 1.90 0.47 -0.95
N ILE A 62 1.09 1.01 -0.04
CA ILE A 62 1.47 2.10 0.85
C ILE A 62 1.94 1.53 2.19
N GLN A 63 1.15 0.62 2.76
CA GLN A 63 1.52 -0.08 3.98
C GLN A 63 1.49 -1.59 3.75
N TRP A 64 2.52 -2.25 4.26
CA TRP A 64 2.60 -3.71 4.37
C TRP A 64 3.06 -4.06 5.78
N PHE A 65 2.16 -4.60 6.58
CA PHE A 65 2.41 -4.88 7.99
C PHE A 65 2.10 -6.34 8.30
N ALA A 66 3.12 -7.09 8.72
CA ALA A 66 3.05 -8.52 8.99
C ALA A 66 3.90 -8.88 10.23
N PRO A 67 3.57 -8.36 11.43
CA PRO A 67 4.46 -8.37 12.60
C PRO A 67 4.77 -9.78 13.11
N LEU A 68 3.89 -10.75 12.85
CA LEU A 68 4.02 -12.14 13.31
C LEU A 68 4.66 -13.06 12.25
N GLY A 69 5.30 -12.50 11.22
CA GLY A 69 6.02 -13.28 10.20
C GLY A 69 5.16 -13.82 9.05
N HIS A 70 3.88 -13.42 8.95
CA HIS A 70 2.92 -13.94 7.95
C HIS A 70 3.03 -13.31 6.55
N SER A 71 4.10 -12.59 6.26
CA SER A 71 4.28 -11.86 4.99
C SER A 71 4.14 -12.77 3.77
N HIS A 72 4.67 -14.01 3.83
CA HIS A 72 4.53 -14.97 2.73
C HIS A 72 3.09 -15.39 2.47
N GLN A 73 2.29 -15.59 3.52
CA GLN A 73 0.86 -15.96 3.40
C GLN A 73 0.05 -14.79 2.86
N MET A 74 0.31 -13.57 3.36
CA MET A 74 -0.31 -12.35 2.85
C MET A 74 -0.03 -12.15 1.36
N ARG A 75 1.18 -12.44 0.89
CA ARG A 75 1.53 -12.36 -0.54
C ARG A 75 0.62 -13.21 -1.42
N SER A 76 0.27 -14.42 -0.99
CA SER A 76 -0.65 -15.27 -1.77
C SER A 76 -2.04 -14.66 -1.87
N ALA A 77 -2.56 -14.09 -0.78
CA ALA A 77 -3.86 -13.42 -0.79
C ALA A 77 -3.84 -12.12 -1.60
N VAL A 78 -2.75 -11.34 -1.54
CA VAL A 78 -2.56 -10.14 -2.36
C VAL A 78 -2.61 -10.44 -3.85
N ARG A 79 -2.07 -11.58 -4.30
CA ARG A 79 -2.19 -11.99 -5.71
C ARG A 79 -3.62 -12.25 -6.15
N GLN A 80 -4.50 -12.65 -5.23
CA GLN A 80 -5.92 -12.82 -5.51
C GLN A 80 -6.64 -11.47 -5.56
N LEU A 81 -6.23 -10.49 -4.75
CA LEU A 81 -6.76 -9.12 -4.79
C LEU A 81 -6.38 -8.37 -6.06
N PHE A 82 -5.20 -8.66 -6.61
CA PHE A 82 -4.66 -7.99 -7.80
C PHE A 82 -4.20 -9.02 -8.85
N PRO A 83 -5.09 -9.79 -9.48
CA PRO A 83 -4.68 -10.85 -10.39
C PRO A 83 -3.98 -10.28 -11.64
N SER A 84 -2.81 -10.83 -12.00
CA SER A 84 -2.08 -10.51 -13.23
C SER A 84 -1.76 -9.02 -13.41
N THR A 85 -1.59 -8.30 -12.31
CA THR A 85 -1.45 -6.84 -12.30
C THR A 85 -0.02 -6.42 -11.95
N THR A 86 0.39 -5.22 -12.36
CA THR A 86 1.65 -4.62 -11.91
C THR A 86 1.38 -3.71 -10.73
N VAL A 87 2.05 -3.97 -9.61
CA VAL A 87 1.94 -3.18 -8.38
C VAL A 87 3.30 -2.62 -7.98
N ARG A 88 3.31 -1.43 -7.41
CA ARG A 88 4.52 -0.72 -6.98
C ARG A 88 4.57 -0.56 -5.46
N ALA A 89 5.75 -0.39 -4.90
CA ALA A 89 5.92 0.00 -3.50
C ALA A 89 7.20 0.81 -3.31
N LEU A 90 7.26 1.65 -2.28
CA LEU A 90 8.52 2.23 -1.84
C LEU A 90 9.29 1.26 -0.96
N TYR A 91 10.59 1.13 -1.19
CA TYR A 91 11.46 0.33 -0.32
C TYR A 91 11.53 0.95 1.08
N HIS A 92 11.22 0.15 2.10
CA HIS A 92 11.05 0.63 3.49
C HIS A 92 12.31 1.23 4.13
N LYS A 93 13.52 0.96 3.61
CA LYS A 93 14.77 1.59 4.07
C LYS A 93 15.21 2.73 3.15
N GLY A 94 14.27 3.47 2.59
CA GLY A 94 14.53 4.61 1.71
C GLY A 94 15.38 5.69 2.38
N SER A 95 15.19 5.92 3.68
CA SER A 95 16.01 6.82 4.50
C SER A 95 17.47 6.41 4.56
N ASP A 96 17.75 5.11 4.62
CA ASP A 96 19.09 4.57 4.90
C ASP A 96 19.84 4.23 3.60
N LYS A 97 19.11 3.80 2.57
CA LYS A 97 19.68 3.21 1.34
C LYS A 97 19.27 3.95 0.05
N GLY A 98 18.64 5.11 0.20
CA GLY A 98 18.04 5.88 -0.88
C GLY A 98 16.68 5.33 -1.30
N LEU A 99 15.85 6.22 -1.84
CA LEU A 99 14.53 5.88 -2.39
C LEU A 99 14.68 4.86 -3.52
N ARG A 100 13.89 3.79 -3.45
CA ARG A 100 13.82 2.76 -4.49
C ARG A 100 12.37 2.36 -4.68
N ILE A 101 11.94 2.37 -5.93
CA ILE A 101 10.64 1.84 -6.34
C ILE A 101 10.83 0.35 -6.57
N LEU A 102 10.03 -0.45 -5.87
CA LEU A 102 9.90 -1.88 -6.11
C LEU A 102 8.70 -2.09 -7.02
N THR A 103 8.88 -2.89 -8.08
CA THR A 103 7.81 -3.27 -9.00
C THR A 103 7.60 -4.78 -8.93
N PHE A 104 6.36 -5.19 -8.73
CA PHE A 104 5.97 -6.60 -8.64
C PHE A 104 4.91 -6.91 -9.69
N LYS A 105 4.98 -8.12 -10.26
CA LYS A 105 3.85 -8.73 -10.95
C LYS A 105 3.15 -9.68 -9.98
N THR A 106 1.85 -9.50 -9.80
CA THR A 106 1.00 -10.31 -8.92
C THR A 106 0.38 -11.47 -9.66
#